data_AF-A0A9N8JZ21-F1
#
_entry.id   AF-A0A9N8JZ21-F1
#
_cell.length_a   1.000
_cell.length_b   1.000
_cell.length_c   1.000
_cell.angle_alpha   90.00
_cell.angle_beta   90.00
_cell.angle_gamma   90.00
#
_symmetry.space_group_name_H-M   'P 1'
#
loop_
_entity.id
_entity.type
_entity.pdbx_description
1 polymer ?
#
loop_
_entity_poly.entity_id
_entity_poly.type
_entity_poly.pdbx_seq_one_letter_code
_entity_poly.pdbx_strand_id
1 'polypeptide(L)'
;MVSWAHNVAPKGYYIAIVSTIAEGDSNHHLELQAGFDRLGKIEEKFMGPPIPIYEPLESGENDNIFISRSYDATSHFETTTGKTKSENLRHMYTDTTATDDIRDIYRRAEGHELVVEGLREGQNLVAEE
;
A
#
# COMPACT_ATOMS: atom_id res chain seq x y z
N MET A 1 -6.85 -13.49 1.30
CA MET A 1 -8.20 -13.36 1.90
C MET A 1 -8.06 -13.31 3.41
N VAL A 2 -8.84 -12.46 4.07
CA VAL A 2 -8.91 -12.39 5.54
C VAL A 2 -10.25 -12.95 6.01
N SER A 3 -10.35 -13.37 7.27
CA SER A 3 -11.50 -14.14 7.75
C SER A 3 -11.61 -14.10 9.27
N TRP A 4 -12.50 -14.90 9.85
CA TRP A 4 -12.58 -15.14 11.29
C TRP A 4 -11.23 -15.46 11.95
N ALA A 5 -10.31 -16.13 11.25
CA ALA A 5 -8.96 -16.41 11.77
C ALA A 5 -8.15 -15.13 12.10
N HIS A 6 -8.56 -13.99 11.53
CA HIS A 6 -7.97 -12.67 11.74
C HIS A 6 -8.89 -11.76 12.59
N ASN A 7 -9.98 -12.30 13.15
CA ASN A 7 -11.00 -11.57 13.92
C ASN A 7 -11.67 -10.39 13.18
N VAL A 8 -11.72 -10.43 11.84
CA VAL A 8 -12.33 -9.39 11.00
C VAL A 8 -13.70 -9.77 10.42
N ALA A 9 -14.13 -11.02 10.60
CA ALA A 9 -15.42 -11.52 10.11
C ALA A 9 -15.98 -12.62 11.03
N PRO A 10 -17.31 -12.84 11.06
CA PRO A 10 -17.91 -13.97 11.76
C PRO A 10 -17.40 -15.33 11.24
N LYS A 11 -17.49 -16.38 12.07
CA LYS A 11 -17.05 -17.73 11.70
C LYS A 11 -17.83 -18.24 10.47
N GLY A 12 -17.11 -18.77 9.49
CA GLY A 12 -17.67 -19.24 8.22
C GLY A 12 -17.71 -18.18 7.11
N TYR A 13 -17.36 -16.93 7.40
CA TYR A 13 -17.26 -15.86 6.42
C TYR A 13 -15.81 -15.50 6.07
N TYR A 14 -15.62 -15.03 4.84
CA TYR A 14 -14.35 -14.56 4.30
C TYR A 14 -14.55 -13.18 3.69
N ILE A 15 -13.53 -12.33 3.81
CA ILE A 15 -13.45 -11.04 3.15
C ILE A 15 -12.38 -11.14 2.07
N ALA A 16 -12.80 -10.90 0.84
CA ALA A 16 -11.94 -10.77 -0.32
C ALA A 16 -11.98 -9.31 -0.81
N ILE A 17 -10.80 -8.71 -0.93
CA ILE A 17 -10.63 -7.36 -1.46
C ILE A 17 -10.02 -7.53 -2.85
N VAL A 18 -10.64 -6.92 -3.86
CA VAL A 18 -10.15 -6.89 -5.24
C VAL A 18 -9.90 -5.43 -5.58
N SER A 19 -8.66 -5.07 -5.88
CA SER A 19 -8.23 -3.71 -6.21
C SER A 19 -7.37 -3.72 -7.47
N THR A 20 -7.45 -2.63 -8.23
CA THR A 20 -6.57 -2.32 -9.36
C THR A 20 -6.49 -0.80 -9.52
N ILE A 21 -5.52 -0.30 -10.27
CA ILE A 21 -5.51 1.09 -10.73
C ILE A 21 -6.50 1.19 -11.89
N ALA A 22 -7.41 2.17 -11.81
CA ALA A 22 -8.37 2.42 -12.88
C ALA A 22 -7.64 2.95 -14.13
N GLU A 23 -7.76 2.24 -15.25
CA GLU A 23 -7.11 2.63 -16.52
C GLU A 23 -8.05 3.40 -17.45
N GLY A 24 -9.38 3.26 -17.28
CA GLY A 24 -10.39 3.95 -18.07
C GLY A 24 -11.15 5.06 -17.33
N ASP A 25 -11.91 5.86 -18.07
CA ASP A 25 -12.77 6.92 -17.51
C ASP A 25 -14.17 6.43 -17.09
N SER A 26 -14.51 5.17 -17.41
CA SER A 26 -15.84 4.61 -17.13
C SER A 26 -15.79 3.09 -17.00
N ASN A 27 -16.82 2.51 -16.37
CA ASN A 27 -17.02 1.06 -16.22
C ASN A 27 -15.92 0.31 -15.45
N HIS A 28 -15.33 0.93 -14.42
CA HIS A 28 -14.28 0.33 -13.58
C HIS A 28 -14.63 -1.02 -12.97
N HIS A 29 -15.92 -1.29 -12.75
CA HIS A 29 -16.40 -2.58 -12.26
C HIS A 29 -16.06 -3.74 -13.21
N LEU A 30 -15.88 -3.48 -14.52
CA LEU A 30 -15.48 -4.49 -15.51
C LEU A 30 -14.00 -4.86 -15.36
N GLU A 31 -13.15 -3.90 -14.99
CA GLU A 31 -11.71 -4.14 -14.76
C GLU A 31 -11.49 -5.12 -13.60
N LEU A 32 -12.41 -5.12 -12.61
CA LEU A 32 -12.40 -6.02 -11.46
C LEU A 32 -13.02 -7.39 -11.75
N GLN A 33 -13.69 -7.58 -12.89
CA GLN A 33 -14.49 -8.78 -13.17
C GLN A 33 -13.64 -10.06 -13.13
N ALA A 34 -12.44 -10.02 -13.71
CA ALA A 34 -11.51 -11.14 -13.69
C ALA A 34 -11.10 -11.56 -12.26
N GLY A 35 -11.11 -10.62 -11.31
CA GLY A 35 -10.92 -10.89 -9.90
C GLY A 35 -12.14 -11.55 -9.26
N PHE A 36 -13.34 -11.04 -9.54
CA PHE A 36 -14.59 -11.59 -9.02
C PHE A 36 -14.87 -13.01 -9.50
N ASP A 37 -14.58 -13.32 -10.76
CA ASP A 37 -14.79 -14.65 -11.34
C ASP A 37 -14.00 -15.75 -10.60
N ARG A 38 -12.92 -15.38 -9.91
CA ARG A 38 -12.09 -16.31 -9.12
C ARG A 38 -12.63 -16.57 -7.71
N LEU A 39 -13.56 -15.75 -7.21
CA LEU A 39 -14.04 -15.83 -5.82
C LEU A 39 -15.20 -16.81 -5.64
N GLY A 40 -15.78 -17.33 -6.73
CA GLY A 40 -16.94 -18.23 -6.67
C GLY A 40 -18.21 -17.49 -6.20
N LYS A 41 -18.99 -18.10 -5.30
CA LYS A 41 -20.22 -17.49 -4.79
C LYS A 41 -19.87 -16.32 -3.86
N ILE A 42 -20.32 -15.13 -4.24
CA ILE A 42 -20.18 -13.91 -3.44
C ILE A 42 -21.51 -13.62 -2.75
N GLU A 43 -21.52 -13.51 -1.43
CA GLU A 43 -22.74 -13.21 -0.66
C GLU A 43 -23.15 -11.74 -0.79
N GLU A 44 -22.19 -10.81 -0.76
CA GLU A 44 -22.44 -9.37 -0.85
C GLU A 44 -21.24 -8.65 -1.50
N LYS A 45 -21.48 -7.55 -2.22
CA LYS A 45 -20.44 -6.74 -2.85
C LYS A 45 -20.54 -5.28 -2.40
N PHE A 46 -19.46 -4.76 -1.85
CA PHE A 46 -19.34 -3.34 -1.51
C PHE A 46 -18.43 -2.67 -2.54
N MET A 47 -19.00 -1.84 -3.41
CA MET A 47 -18.26 -1.09 -4.42
C MET A 47 -18.44 0.41 -4.22
N GLY A 48 -17.33 1.15 -4.26
CA GLY A 48 -17.32 2.60 -4.33
C GLY A 48 -16.85 3.09 -5.69
N PRO A 49 -16.98 4.39 -5.99
CA PRO A 49 -16.28 4.99 -7.13
C PRO A 49 -14.76 4.83 -6.96
N PRO A 50 -13.98 4.89 -8.05
CA PRO A 50 -12.53 4.98 -7.94
C PRO A 50 -12.13 6.11 -7.01
N ILE A 51 -11.13 5.84 -6.19
CA ILE A 51 -10.62 6.81 -5.23
C ILE A 51 -9.44 7.53 -5.89
N PRO A 52 -9.48 8.87 -6.01
CA PRO A 52 -8.34 9.61 -6.53
C PRO A 52 -7.14 9.46 -5.58
N ILE A 53 -5.97 9.23 -6.16
CA ILE A 53 -4.69 9.17 -5.44
C ILE A 53 -4.04 10.55 -5.52
N TYR A 54 -3.79 11.16 -4.36
CA TYR A 54 -3.16 12.48 -4.26
C TYR A 54 -1.72 12.37 -3.74
N GLU A 55 -0.90 13.35 -4.13
CA GLU A 55 0.47 13.55 -3.67
C GLU A 55 0.72 15.03 -3.30
N PRO A 56 1.69 15.32 -2.42
CA PRO A 56 2.03 16.70 -2.07
C PRO A 56 2.60 17.44 -3.29
N LEU A 57 2.21 18.71 -3.46
CA LEU A 57 2.74 19.57 -4.53
C LEU A 57 4.18 20.02 -4.28
N GLU A 58 4.58 20.11 -3.01
CA GLU A 58 5.91 20.54 -2.58
C GLU A 58 6.42 19.70 -1.40
N SER A 59 7.71 19.84 -1.06
CA SER A 59 8.33 19.12 0.06
C SER A 59 7.83 19.59 1.43
N GLY A 60 7.21 20.76 1.54
CA GLY A 60 6.83 21.35 2.83
C GLY A 60 7.98 22.08 3.53
N GLU A 61 9.17 22.16 2.94
CA GLU A 61 10.32 22.88 3.52
C GLU A 61 10.11 24.40 3.55
N ASN A 62 9.33 24.92 2.60
CA ASN A 62 9.07 26.35 2.45
C ASN A 62 8.07 26.89 3.49
N ASP A 63 7.12 26.05 3.93
CA ASP A 63 5.97 26.42 4.74
C ASP A 63 5.82 25.57 6.02
N ASN A 64 6.68 24.57 6.22
CA ASN A 64 6.63 23.57 7.29
C ASN A 64 5.35 22.72 7.29
N ILE A 65 4.76 22.48 6.12
CA ILE A 65 3.56 21.64 5.95
C ILE A 65 3.93 20.34 5.21
N PHE A 66 4.10 19.25 5.97
CA PHE A 66 4.51 17.95 5.42
C PHE A 66 3.30 17.04 5.21
N ILE A 67 2.86 16.92 3.96
CA ILE A 67 1.67 16.13 3.56
C ILE A 67 2.10 14.74 3.08
N SER A 68 1.33 13.72 3.49
CA SER A 68 1.47 12.32 3.05
C SER A 68 0.80 12.06 1.71
N ARG A 69 1.29 11.06 0.98
CA ARG A 69 0.65 10.55 -0.23
C ARG A 69 -0.56 9.67 0.11
N SER A 70 -1.49 9.56 -0.82
CA SER A 70 -2.61 8.62 -0.71
C SER A 70 -2.11 7.17 -0.82
N TYR A 71 -2.79 6.23 -0.15
CA TYR A 71 -2.49 4.81 -0.30
C TYR A 71 -2.78 4.36 -1.74
N ASP A 72 -1.85 3.62 -2.31
CA ASP A 72 -2.00 3.03 -3.64
C ASP A 72 -2.85 1.74 -3.62
N ALA A 73 -3.06 1.15 -4.79
CA ALA A 73 -3.90 -0.04 -4.96
C ALA A 73 -3.21 -1.36 -4.55
N THR A 74 -1.98 -1.32 -4.02
CA THR A 74 -1.20 -2.54 -3.70
C THR A 74 -1.77 -3.29 -2.49
N SER A 75 -1.68 -4.62 -2.52
CA SER A 75 -2.38 -5.52 -1.59
C SER A 75 -1.58 -5.97 -0.37
N HIS A 76 -0.27 -5.73 -0.38
CA HIS A 76 0.65 -6.11 0.68
C HIS A 76 1.50 -4.93 1.11
N PHE A 77 1.73 -4.82 2.42
CA PHE A 77 2.76 -3.96 3.00
C PHE A 77 4.19 -4.51 2.74
N GLU A 78 4.47 -5.32 1.71
CA GLU A 78 5.81 -5.96 1.59
C GLU A 78 6.96 -5.00 1.26
N THR A 79 6.69 -3.80 0.75
CA THR A 79 7.65 -2.69 0.67
C THR A 79 7.65 -1.79 1.92
N THR A 80 6.94 -2.20 2.99
CA THR A 80 6.91 -1.56 4.32
C THR A 80 8.15 -1.92 5.16
N THR A 81 8.97 -2.84 4.68
CA THR A 81 10.23 -3.21 5.31
C THR A 81 11.30 -3.19 4.23
N GLY A 82 12.04 -2.08 4.16
CA GLY A 82 12.94 -1.75 3.06
C GLY A 82 13.79 -2.94 2.57
N LYS A 83 13.42 -3.47 1.41
CA LYS A 83 14.36 -4.24 0.58
C LYS A 83 15.18 -3.24 -0.21
N THR A 84 16.48 -3.18 0.07
CA THR A 84 17.46 -2.52 -0.82
C THR A 84 17.37 -3.24 -2.16
N LYS A 85 16.69 -2.65 -3.15
CA LYS A 85 16.60 -3.25 -4.49
C LYS A 85 18.01 -3.30 -5.08
N SER A 86 18.46 -4.51 -5.42
CA SER A 86 19.65 -4.72 -6.23
C SER A 86 19.54 -3.89 -7.51
N GLU A 87 20.64 -3.24 -7.84
CA GLU A 87 20.82 -2.47 -9.07
C GLU A 87 20.57 -3.40 -10.27
N ASN A 88 19.51 -3.14 -11.06
CA ASN A 88 19.42 -3.35 -12.52
C ASN A 88 18.00 -3.36 -13.14
N LEU A 89 16.94 -2.96 -12.44
CA LEU A 89 15.67 -2.60 -13.09
C LEU A 89 15.27 -1.16 -12.73
N ARG A 90 15.91 -0.21 -13.40
CA ARG A 90 15.65 1.23 -13.30
C ARG A 90 14.49 1.61 -14.24
N HIS A 91 13.57 2.45 -13.74
CA HIS A 91 12.75 3.41 -14.50
C HIS A 91 11.41 2.99 -15.15
N MET A 92 10.47 2.33 -14.45
CA MET A 92 9.07 2.55 -14.88
C MET A 92 7.92 2.29 -13.90
N TYR A 93 8.11 1.67 -12.73
CA TYR A 93 7.02 1.40 -11.79
C TYR A 93 7.54 1.31 -10.35
N THR A 94 7.70 2.44 -9.67
CA THR A 94 7.88 2.45 -8.22
C THR A 94 6.67 3.12 -7.60
N ASP A 95 5.58 2.34 -7.52
CA ASP A 95 4.48 2.57 -6.60
C ASP A 95 5.07 2.79 -5.20
N THR A 96 4.92 4.01 -4.68
CA THR A 96 5.56 4.47 -3.46
C THR A 96 4.68 4.11 -2.28
N THR A 97 5.19 3.25 -1.41
CA THR A 97 4.36 2.64 -0.36
C THR A 97 4.42 3.39 0.97
N ALA A 98 3.48 3.10 1.87
CA ALA A 98 3.26 3.83 3.12
C ALA A 98 4.50 4.04 4.01
N THR A 99 5.49 3.13 3.96
CA THR A 99 6.72 3.29 4.76
C THR A 99 7.76 4.18 4.11
N ASP A 100 7.85 4.15 2.78
CA ASP A 100 8.72 5.08 2.06
C ASP A 100 8.23 6.51 2.27
N ASP A 101 6.91 6.71 2.29
CA ASP A 101 6.28 8.00 2.59
C ASP A 101 6.59 8.45 4.04
N ILE A 102 6.52 7.55 5.03
CA ILE A 102 6.89 7.87 6.42
C ILE A 102 8.36 8.30 6.53
N ARG A 103 9.28 7.56 5.93
CA ARG A 103 10.72 7.89 5.96
C ARG A 103 11.01 9.21 5.25
N ASP A 104 10.35 9.44 4.11
CA ASP A 104 10.47 10.68 3.35
C ASP A 104 9.93 11.89 4.13
N ILE A 105 8.73 11.80 4.70
CA ILE A 105 8.13 12.85 5.53
C ILE A 105 9.05 13.15 6.72
N TYR A 106 9.54 12.12 7.41
CA TYR A 106 10.45 12.28 8.54
C TYR A 106 11.72 13.03 8.13
N ARG A 107 12.35 12.62 7.02
CA ARG A 107 13.55 13.31 6.50
C ARG A 107 13.28 14.76 6.15
N ARG A 108 12.15 15.06 5.48
CA ARG A 108 11.77 16.43 5.11
C ARG A 108 11.52 17.29 6.35
N ALA A 109 10.93 16.72 7.40
CA ALA A 109 10.62 17.43 8.63
C ALA A 109 11.82 17.64 9.55
N GLU A 110 12.67 16.62 9.74
CA GLU A 110 13.75 16.60 10.72
C GLU A 110 15.14 16.89 10.12
N GLY A 111 15.25 16.86 8.78
CA GLY A 111 16.51 17.11 8.07
C GLY A 111 17.52 15.96 8.13
N HIS A 112 17.13 14.79 8.63
CA HIS A 112 17.97 13.59 8.67
C HIS A 112 17.15 12.30 8.51
N GLU A 113 17.83 11.19 8.20
CA GLU A 113 17.17 9.89 8.00
C GLU A 113 16.58 9.34 9.31
N LEU A 114 15.45 8.62 9.18
CA LEU A 114 14.81 7.93 10.29
C LEU A 114 15.61 6.69 10.70
N VAL A 115 16.13 6.68 11.93
CA VAL A 115 16.84 5.54 12.51
C VAL A 115 15.97 4.89 13.58
N VAL A 116 15.67 3.60 13.42
CA VAL A 116 14.88 2.83 14.38
C VAL A 116 15.81 2.21 15.42
N GLU A 117 15.67 2.61 16.68
CA GLU A 117 16.42 2.04 17.81
C GLU A 117 15.54 1.09 18.65
N GLY A 118 16.16 0.09 19.29
CA GLY A 118 15.46 -0.78 20.26
C GLY A 118 14.68 -1.97 19.67
N LEU A 119 14.97 -2.38 18.42
CA LEU A 119 14.49 -3.66 17.91
C LEU A 119 14.99 -4.80 18.81
N ARG A 120 14.08 -5.69 19.23
CA ARG A 120 14.47 -6.89 20.00
C ARG A 120 15.43 -7.72 19.14
N GLU A 121 16.50 -8.22 19.74
CA GLU A 121 17.47 -9.10 19.06
C GLU A 121 16.72 -10.24 18.34
N GLY A 122 16.92 -10.37 17.02
CA GLY A 122 16.31 -11.41 16.19
C GLY A 122 15.22 -10.97 15.20
N GLN A 123 14.77 -9.70 15.23
CA GLN A 123 13.93 -9.15 14.15
C GLN A 123 14.79 -8.42 13.11
N ASN A 124 15.49 -9.17 12.26
CA ASN A 124 16.03 -8.61 11.01
C ASN A 124 14.87 -8.47 10.02
N LEU A 125 14.62 -7.24 9.56
CA LEU A 125 13.69 -6.97 8.45
C LEU A 125 14.24 -7.41 7.08
N VAL A 126 15.39 -8.07 7.08
CA VAL A 126 15.98 -8.73 5.91
C VAL A 126 15.87 -10.23 6.15
N ALA A 127 14.79 -10.83 5.65
CA ALA A 127 14.79 -12.26 5.38
C ALA A 127 15.71 -12.45 4.15
N GLU A 128 16.91 -12.96 4.37
CA GLU A 128 17.62 -13.69 3.32
C GLU A 128 16.90 -15.04 3.15
N GLU A 129 16.08 -15.15 2.11
CA GLU A 129 15.86 -16.37 1.31
C GLU A 129 15.25 -16.01 -0.05
#